data_AF-A0A8K0EG13-F1
#
_entry.id   AF-A0A8K0EG13-F1
#
_cell.length_a   1.000
_cell.length_b   1.000
_cell.length_c   1.000
_cell.angle_alpha   90.00
_cell.angle_beta   90.00
_cell.angle_gamma   90.00
#
_symmetry.space_group_name_H-M   'P 1'
#
loop_
_entity.id
_entity.type
_entity.pdbx_description
1 polymer ?
#
loop_
_entity_poly.entity_id
_entity_poly.type
_entity_poly.pdbx_seq_one_letter_code
_entity_poly.pdbx_strand_id
1 'polypeptide(L)'
;MVAVFVVVFLAAGFLPAPEPARAAPAPAKPVADNVIRELSRQQKKLVGTLERHEETLKDVELSLTYMKGIEAKVRILEEELQEVREELSARPGDQQQVGEAGTLQLLPDETKQEAGCEERYQSLGCWKDTNKRAIPTLEGKDPRLDGHYSTRADALDKCYAVARSLGMEVFALQNGGWCAGSSDEKVDFRKYGPSTRCYSNGEGGPWSSHVYEMKGSFVFFSTA
;
A
#
# COMPACT_ATOMS: atom_id res chain seq x y z
N MET A 1 -22.16 -58.23 -7.55
CA MET A 1 -23.57 -58.59 -7.76
C MET A 1 -24.57 -57.78 -6.92
N VAL A 2 -24.20 -57.22 -5.75
CA VAL A 2 -25.13 -56.44 -4.91
C VAL A 2 -25.61 -55.12 -5.55
N ALA A 3 -24.75 -54.43 -6.31
CA ALA A 3 -25.09 -53.16 -6.95
C ALA A 3 -26.12 -53.29 -8.10
N VAL A 4 -26.18 -54.44 -8.78
CA VAL A 4 -27.13 -54.66 -9.90
C VAL A 4 -28.54 -54.91 -9.38
N PHE A 5 -28.68 -55.57 -8.22
CA PHE A 5 -29.98 -55.83 -7.61
C PHE A 5 -30.69 -54.55 -7.14
N VAL A 6 -29.97 -53.59 -6.56
CA VAL A 6 -30.58 -52.33 -6.07
C VAL A 6 -31.15 -51.49 -7.21
N VAL A 7 -30.51 -51.49 -8.38
CA VAL A 7 -30.97 -50.72 -9.55
C VAL A 7 -32.20 -51.37 -10.21
N VAL A 8 -32.30 -52.71 -10.19
CA VAL A 8 -33.47 -53.43 -10.76
C VAL A 8 -34.72 -53.28 -9.88
N PHE A 9 -34.58 -53.26 -8.55
CA PHE A 9 -35.73 -53.10 -7.64
C PHE A 9 -36.34 -51.70 -7.67
N LEU A 10 -35.55 -50.64 -7.93
CA LEU A 10 -36.04 -49.27 -8.02
C LEU A 10 -36.78 -48.98 -9.35
N ALA A 11 -36.45 -49.69 -10.43
CA ALA A 11 -37.10 -49.51 -11.74
C ALA A 11 -38.46 -50.24 -11.85
N ALA A 12 -38.71 -51.26 -11.02
CA ALA A 12 -39.92 -52.10 -11.09
C ALA A 12 -41.03 -51.72 -10.10
N GLY A 13 -40.85 -50.66 -9.28
CA GLY A 13 -41.86 -50.22 -8.31
C GLY A 13 -42.17 -51.22 -7.19
N PHE A 14 -41.38 -52.28 -7.05
CA PHE A 14 -41.49 -53.23 -5.94
C PHE A 14 -40.76 -52.67 -4.71
N LEU A 15 -41.47 -51.86 -3.93
CA LEU A 15 -41.10 -51.57 -2.55
C LEU A 15 -41.34 -52.84 -1.72
N PRO A 16 -40.31 -53.47 -1.13
CA PRO A 16 -40.53 -54.58 -0.21
C PRO A 16 -41.36 -54.07 0.99
N ALA A 17 -42.44 -54.79 1.30
CA ALA A 17 -43.27 -54.51 2.47
C ALA A 17 -42.41 -54.55 3.74
N PRO A 18 -42.60 -53.61 4.68
CA PRO A 18 -41.78 -53.58 5.88
C PRO A 18 -42.05 -54.83 6.72
N GLU A 19 -41.01 -55.64 6.98
CA GLU A 19 -41.05 -56.69 7.99
C GLU A 19 -41.42 -56.08 9.36
N PRO A 20 -42.16 -56.79 10.22
CA PRO A 20 -42.41 -56.33 11.58
C PRO A 20 -41.07 -56.17 12.29
N ALA A 21 -40.75 -54.91 12.60
CA ALA A 21 -39.53 -54.51 13.25
C ALA A 21 -39.32 -55.30 14.54
N ARG A 22 -38.43 -56.30 14.49
CA ARG A 22 -37.79 -56.82 15.69
C ARG A 22 -37.06 -55.63 16.30
N ALA A 23 -37.47 -55.21 17.49
CA ALA A 23 -36.88 -54.07 18.18
C ALA A 23 -35.37 -54.29 18.34
N ALA A 24 -34.60 -53.67 17.45
CA ALA A 24 -33.18 -53.49 17.66
C ALA A 24 -33.02 -52.65 18.94
N PRO A 25 -32.01 -52.93 19.78
CA PRO A 25 -31.70 -52.05 20.90
C PRO A 25 -31.56 -50.63 20.37
N ALA A 26 -32.27 -49.69 21.01
CA ALA A 26 -32.28 -48.29 20.59
C ALA A 26 -30.84 -47.81 20.36
N PRO A 27 -30.52 -47.16 19.23
CA PRO A 27 -29.18 -46.64 19.02
C PRO A 27 -28.86 -45.67 20.16
N ALA A 28 -27.63 -45.71 20.67
CA ALA A 28 -27.12 -44.79 21.69
C ALA A 28 -27.11 -43.34 21.15
N LYS A 29 -28.28 -42.71 21.09
CA LYS A 29 -28.53 -41.36 20.56
C LYS A 29 -27.74 -40.23 21.24
N PRO A 30 -27.49 -40.20 22.57
CA PRO A 30 -26.85 -39.03 23.19
C PRO A 30 -25.35 -38.90 22.87
N VAL A 31 -24.68 -40.00 22.49
CA VAL A 31 -23.23 -39.97 22.18
C VAL A 31 -22.99 -39.37 20.79
N ALA A 32 -23.80 -39.75 19.79
CA ALA A 32 -23.67 -39.23 18.43
C ALA A 32 -23.94 -37.72 18.37
N ASP A 33 -24.96 -37.22 19.09
CA ASP A 33 -25.30 -35.79 19.10
C ASP A 33 -24.19 -34.92 19.71
N ASN A 34 -23.55 -35.39 20.79
CA ASN A 34 -22.44 -34.67 21.42
C ASN A 34 -21.21 -34.62 20.50
N VAL A 35 -20.91 -35.73 19.81
CA VAL A 35 -19.82 -35.79 18.81
C VAL A 35 -20.09 -34.84 17.64
N ILE A 36 -21.32 -34.81 17.12
CA ILE A 36 -21.71 -33.90 16.02
C ILE A 36 -21.58 -32.43 16.45
N ARG A 37 -22.01 -32.09 17.67
CA ARG A 37 -21.83 -30.73 18.22
C ARG A 37 -20.37 -30.35 18.34
N GLU A 38 -19.53 -31.26 18.81
CA GLU A 38 -18.10 -30.98 18.97
C GLU A 38 -17.41 -30.81 17.62
N LEU A 39 -17.71 -31.66 16.63
CA LEU A 39 -17.23 -31.51 15.26
C LEU A 39 -17.68 -30.18 14.64
N SER A 40 -18.92 -29.77 14.87
CA SER A 40 -19.43 -28.48 14.40
C SER A 40 -18.69 -27.30 15.02
N ARG A 41 -18.34 -27.38 16.31
CA ARG A 41 -17.52 -26.36 16.99
C ARG A 41 -16.11 -26.31 16.42
N GLN A 42 -15.48 -27.46 16.22
CA GLN A 42 -14.15 -27.56 15.62
C GLN A 42 -14.14 -27.02 14.20
N GLN A 43 -15.14 -27.34 13.39
CA GLN A 43 -15.28 -26.83 12.02
C GLN A 43 -15.43 -25.30 12.01
N LYS A 44 -16.29 -24.72 12.86
CA LYS A 44 -16.43 -23.26 12.96
C LYS A 44 -15.12 -22.58 13.38
N LYS A 45 -14.42 -23.16 14.36
CA LYS A 45 -13.11 -22.65 14.80
C LYS A 45 -12.06 -22.72 13.70
N LEU A 46 -12.05 -23.81 12.93
CA LEU A 46 -11.15 -23.99 11.79
C LEU A 46 -11.43 -22.97 10.69
N VAL A 47 -12.70 -22.78 10.32
CA VAL A 47 -13.12 -21.79 9.31
C VAL A 47 -12.70 -20.38 9.72
N GLY A 48 -12.99 -19.95 10.95
CA GLY A 48 -12.59 -18.60 11.41
C GLY A 48 -11.07 -18.41 11.54
N THR A 49 -10.29 -19.49 11.68
CA THR A 49 -8.83 -19.43 11.59
C THR A 49 -8.37 -19.30 10.14
N LEU A 50 -9.02 -20.01 9.23
CA LEU A 50 -8.71 -20.00 7.80
C LEU A 50 -9.01 -18.62 7.18
N GLU A 51 -10.14 -18.01 7.53
CA GLU A 51 -10.52 -16.64 7.11
C GLU A 51 -9.48 -15.61 7.57
N ARG A 52 -9.00 -15.70 8.82
CA ARG A 52 -7.93 -14.81 9.32
C ARG A 52 -6.59 -15.02 8.61
N HIS A 53 -6.24 -16.26 8.27
CA HIS A 53 -5.05 -16.54 7.48
C HIS A 53 -5.17 -16.02 6.05
N GLU A 54 -6.35 -16.12 5.43
CA GLU A 54 -6.61 -15.53 4.12
C GLU A 54 -6.43 -14.01 4.14
N GLU A 55 -6.94 -13.34 5.17
CA GLU A 55 -6.72 -11.90 5.38
C GLU A 55 -5.24 -11.56 5.59
N THR A 56 -4.53 -12.37 6.36
CA THR A 56 -3.08 -12.22 6.57
C THR A 56 -2.29 -12.41 5.27
N LEU A 57 -2.66 -13.39 4.44
CA LEU A 57 -2.00 -13.64 3.16
C LEU A 57 -2.19 -12.46 2.19
N LYS A 58 -3.36 -11.80 2.20
CA LYS A 58 -3.59 -10.57 1.43
C LYS A 58 -2.66 -9.44 1.90
N ASP A 59 -2.50 -9.26 3.20
CA ASP A 59 -1.56 -8.27 3.77
C ASP A 59 -0.09 -8.59 3.42
N VAL A 60 0.30 -9.87 3.40
CA VAL A 60 1.64 -10.31 2.97
C VAL A 60 1.87 -10.05 1.47
N GLU A 61 0.89 -10.32 0.62
CA GLU A 61 0.98 -10.07 -0.82
C GLU A 61 1.13 -8.58 -1.14
N LEU A 62 0.38 -7.72 -0.43
CA LEU A 62 0.53 -6.26 -0.51
C LEU A 62 1.93 -5.82 -0.10
N SER A 63 2.46 -6.37 0.99
CA SER A 63 3.82 -6.07 1.47
C SER A 63 4.89 -6.55 0.49
N LEU A 64 4.73 -7.73 -0.10
CA LEU A 64 5.64 -8.25 -1.13
C LEU A 64 5.66 -7.36 -2.37
N THR A 65 4.51 -6.82 -2.76
CA THR A 65 4.41 -5.87 -3.88
C THR A 65 5.21 -4.61 -3.60
N TYR A 66 5.16 -4.08 -2.38
CA TYR A 66 5.99 -2.95 -1.97
C TYR A 66 7.48 -3.30 -1.96
N MET A 67 7.87 -4.45 -1.40
CA MET A 67 9.28 -4.89 -1.40
C MET A 67 9.86 -5.03 -2.80
N LYS A 68 9.08 -5.53 -3.76
CA LYS A 68 9.47 -5.55 -5.18
C LYS A 68 9.63 -4.14 -5.75
N GLY A 69 8.78 -3.21 -5.32
CA GLY A 69 8.91 -1.78 -5.62
C GLY A 69 10.24 -1.20 -5.12
N ILE A 70 10.59 -1.47 -3.85
CA ILE A 70 11.88 -1.07 -3.28
C ILE A 70 13.03 -1.69 -4.07
N GLU A 71 12.99 -2.99 -4.36
CA GLU A 71 14.06 -3.65 -5.12
C GLU A 71 14.27 -2.99 -6.49
N ALA A 72 13.19 -2.63 -7.19
CA ALA A 72 13.27 -1.90 -8.44
C ALA A 72 13.90 -0.51 -8.28
N LYS A 73 13.50 0.25 -7.24
CA LYS A 73 14.08 1.58 -6.95
C LYS A 73 15.54 1.49 -6.55
N VAL A 74 15.94 0.45 -5.80
CA VAL A 74 17.33 0.20 -5.41
C VAL A 74 18.19 -0.07 -6.65
N ARG A 75 17.70 -0.86 -7.62
CA ARG A 75 18.43 -1.10 -8.87
C ARG A 75 18.69 0.19 -9.65
N ILE A 76 17.69 1.08 -9.75
CA ILE A 76 17.85 2.40 -10.39
C ILE A 76 18.94 3.20 -9.66
N LEU A 77 18.87 3.25 -8.33
CA LEU A 77 19.85 3.97 -7.52
C LEU A 77 21.26 3.36 -7.61
N GLU A 78 21.37 2.04 -7.70
CA GLU A 78 22.65 1.34 -7.89
C GLU A 78 23.30 1.69 -9.23
N GLU A 79 22.51 1.82 -10.30
CA GLU A 79 22.97 2.25 -11.62
C GLU A 79 23.48 3.70 -11.57
N GLU A 80 22.71 4.62 -10.96
CA GLU A 80 23.13 6.02 -10.78
C GLU A 80 24.41 6.14 -9.93
N LEU A 81 24.51 5.36 -8.85
CA LEU A 81 25.69 5.35 -7.99
C LEU A 81 26.91 4.81 -8.72
N GLN A 82 26.74 3.82 -9.59
CA GLN A 82 27.83 3.29 -10.39
C GLN A 82 28.36 4.35 -11.37
N GLU A 83 27.48 5.11 -12.02
CA GLU A 83 27.88 6.21 -12.90
C GLU A 83 28.71 7.27 -12.14
N VAL A 84 28.22 7.73 -10.98
CA VAL A 84 28.94 8.70 -10.15
C VAL A 84 30.30 8.16 -9.67
N ARG A 85 30.38 6.85 -9.35
CA ARG A 85 31.64 6.22 -8.94
C ARG A 85 32.68 6.24 -10.06
N GLU A 86 32.27 5.93 -11.28
CA GLU A 86 33.15 5.98 -12.45
C GLU A 86 33.60 7.43 -12.71
N GLU A 87 32.70 8.41 -12.64
CA GLU A 87 33.06 9.84 -12.77
C GLU A 87 34.08 10.30 -11.72
N LEU A 88 33.92 9.90 -10.46
CA LEU A 88 34.84 10.25 -9.39
C LEU A 88 36.21 9.59 -9.58
N SER A 89 36.24 8.35 -10.08
CA SER A 89 37.50 7.65 -10.40
C SER A 89 38.26 8.29 -11.56
N ALA A 90 37.56 8.96 -12.47
CA ALA A 90 38.13 9.65 -13.63
C ALA A 90 38.62 11.07 -13.31
N ARG A 91 38.29 11.64 -12.14
CA ARG A 91 38.79 12.97 -11.74
C ARG A 91 40.28 12.88 -11.36
N PRO A 92 41.18 13.62 -12.05
CA PRO A 92 42.56 13.75 -11.61
C PRO A 92 42.61 14.34 -10.20
N GLY A 93 43.32 13.69 -9.28
CA GLY A 93 43.36 14.11 -7.88
C GLY A 93 44.03 15.47 -7.71
N ASP A 94 43.26 16.47 -7.28
CA ASP A 94 43.82 17.65 -6.63
C ASP A 94 44.34 17.24 -5.26
N GLN A 95 45.65 17.00 -5.16
CA GLN A 95 46.35 16.98 -3.88
C GLN A 95 46.35 18.40 -3.30
N GLN A 96 45.28 18.79 -2.62
CA GLN A 96 45.32 20.01 -1.81
C GLN A 96 46.05 19.71 -0.50
N GLN A 97 47.31 20.16 -0.45
CA GLN A 97 48.13 20.23 0.75
C GLN A 97 47.41 21.00 1.85
N VAL A 98 47.35 20.43 3.06
CA VAL A 98 46.97 21.15 4.28
C VAL A 98 48.12 22.09 4.63
N GLY A 99 47.99 23.35 4.21
CA GLY A 99 48.85 24.45 4.61
C GLY A 99 48.32 25.13 5.88
N GLU A 100 49.20 25.25 6.86
CA GLU A 100 48.99 25.84 8.18
C GLU A 100 48.87 27.38 8.14
N ALA A 101 48.00 27.91 8.99
CA ALA A 101 47.85 29.30 9.45
C ALA A 101 47.47 30.40 8.42
N GLY A 102 46.32 31.04 8.68
CA GLY A 102 45.95 32.32 8.06
C GLY A 102 44.61 32.84 8.58
N THR A 103 44.64 33.67 9.62
CA THR A 103 43.50 34.44 10.13
C THR A 103 42.85 35.25 9.01
N LEU A 104 41.56 35.01 8.74
CA LEU A 104 40.73 35.91 7.94
C LEU A 104 39.66 36.54 8.83
N GLN A 105 39.68 37.86 8.89
CA GLN A 105 38.74 38.70 9.62
C GLN A 105 37.32 38.56 9.07
N LEU A 106 36.36 38.33 9.97
CA LEU A 106 34.93 38.48 9.71
C LEU A 106 34.62 39.97 9.54
N LEU A 107 34.33 40.38 8.30
CA LEU A 107 33.60 41.60 8.00
C LEU A 107 32.09 41.26 7.99
N PRO A 108 31.22 42.24 8.34
CA PRO A 108 29.81 41.99 8.60
C PRO A 108 29.11 41.37 7.40
N ASP A 109 28.36 40.32 7.68
CA ASP A 109 27.53 39.54 6.75
C ASP A 109 26.56 40.47 6.01
N GLU A 110 26.95 40.88 4.80
CA GLU A 110 26.08 41.52 3.84
C GLU A 110 25.02 40.49 3.44
N THR A 111 23.84 40.58 4.07
CA THR A 111 22.55 40.03 3.63
C THR A 111 22.67 38.93 2.58
N LYS A 112 23.17 37.75 2.99
CA LYS A 112 22.86 36.53 2.27
C LYS A 112 21.38 36.29 2.46
N GLN A 113 20.62 36.61 1.42
CA GLN A 113 19.35 35.95 1.15
C GLN A 113 19.69 34.46 1.00
N GLU A 114 19.70 33.75 2.12
CA GLU A 114 19.59 32.30 2.14
C GLU A 114 18.38 31.98 1.26
N ALA A 115 18.61 31.27 0.15
CA ALA A 115 17.54 30.61 -0.56
C ALA A 115 16.97 29.56 0.40
N GLY A 116 16.07 29.99 1.28
CA GLY A 116 15.30 29.10 2.11
C GLY A 116 14.65 28.07 1.20
N CYS A 117 14.78 26.79 1.54
CA CYS A 117 13.86 25.80 1.04
C CYS A 117 12.46 26.23 1.48
N GLU A 118 11.74 27.00 0.66
CA GLU A 118 10.29 27.13 0.77
C GLU A 118 9.78 25.69 0.85
N GLU A 119 9.20 25.30 1.99
CA GLU A 119 8.57 24.00 2.13
C GLU A 119 7.53 23.91 1.02
N ARG A 120 7.79 23.09 0.00
CA ARG A 120 6.94 22.95 -1.20
C ARG A 120 5.54 22.43 -0.86
N TYR A 121 5.45 21.72 0.26
CA TYR A 121 4.26 21.10 0.82
C TYR A 121 4.54 20.70 2.28
N GLN A 122 3.49 20.44 3.05
CA GLN A 122 3.57 19.95 4.42
C GLN A 122 2.86 18.61 4.57
N SER A 123 3.46 17.68 5.32
CA SER A 123 2.82 16.41 5.65
C SER A 123 1.66 16.61 6.62
N LEU A 124 0.48 16.12 6.24
CA LEU A 124 -0.73 16.02 7.06
C LEU A 124 -0.89 14.65 7.73
N GLY A 125 0.06 13.73 7.52
CA GLY A 125 0.14 12.44 8.19
C GLY A 125 -0.47 11.28 7.40
N CYS A 126 -0.65 10.15 8.10
CA CYS A 126 -1.09 8.88 7.52
C CYS A 126 -2.56 8.59 7.83
N TRP A 127 -3.33 8.32 6.79
CA TRP A 127 -4.79 8.17 6.87
C TRP A 127 -5.24 6.89 6.17
N LYS A 128 -6.23 6.20 6.73
CA LYS A 128 -6.81 5.02 6.10
C LYS A 128 -7.50 5.41 4.79
N ASP A 129 -7.48 4.51 3.83
CA ASP A 129 -8.23 4.65 2.59
C ASP A 129 -8.95 3.36 2.25
N THR A 130 -9.93 3.45 1.36
CA THR A 130 -10.71 2.32 0.91
C THR A 130 -10.92 2.38 -0.60
N ASN A 131 -11.60 1.37 -1.13
CA ASN A 131 -12.11 1.33 -2.50
C ASN A 131 -13.03 2.52 -2.82
N LYS A 132 -13.75 3.08 -1.84
CA LYS A 132 -14.38 4.41 -1.96
C LYS A 132 -13.33 5.46 -1.57
N ARG A 133 -12.56 5.95 -2.54
CA ARG A 133 -11.37 6.77 -2.26
C ARG A 133 -11.68 8.00 -1.42
N ALA A 134 -10.78 8.33 -0.49
CA ALA A 134 -10.82 9.57 0.27
C ALA A 134 -10.40 10.78 -0.57
N ILE A 135 -9.33 10.63 -1.35
CA ILE A 135 -8.84 11.60 -2.32
C ILE A 135 -8.87 10.93 -3.71
N PRO A 136 -9.40 11.59 -4.76
CA PRO A 136 -9.49 10.99 -6.09
C PRO A 136 -8.11 10.81 -6.73
N THR A 137 -8.02 9.83 -7.64
CA THR A 137 -6.79 9.48 -8.35
C THR A 137 -6.27 10.60 -9.25
N LEU A 138 -4.95 10.73 -9.34
CA LEU A 138 -4.27 11.47 -10.41
C LEU A 138 -3.60 10.55 -11.43
N GLU A 139 -3.47 9.25 -11.15
CA GLU A 139 -2.94 8.28 -12.12
C GLU A 139 -3.65 8.38 -13.48
N GLY A 140 -2.85 8.39 -14.55
CA GLY A 140 -3.32 8.53 -15.94
C GLY A 140 -3.74 9.94 -16.37
N LYS A 141 -3.67 10.94 -15.49
CA LYS A 141 -4.01 12.34 -15.83
C LYS A 141 -2.83 13.14 -16.39
N ASP A 142 -1.60 12.72 -16.13
CA ASP A 142 -0.39 13.42 -16.57
C ASP A 142 0.72 12.41 -16.92
N PRO A 143 1.46 12.61 -18.02
CA PRO A 143 2.51 11.68 -18.45
C PRO A 143 3.69 11.57 -17.47
N ARG A 144 3.88 12.51 -16.55
CA ARG A 144 4.90 12.41 -15.49
C ARG A 144 4.59 11.31 -14.48
N LEU A 145 3.33 10.87 -14.36
CA LEU A 145 2.96 9.67 -13.58
C LEU A 145 3.13 8.42 -14.45
N ASP A 146 4.37 8.20 -14.86
CA ASP A 146 4.79 7.15 -15.79
C ASP A 146 4.93 5.78 -15.12
N GLY A 147 4.83 4.71 -15.92
CA GLY A 147 5.06 3.34 -15.43
C GLY A 147 4.13 2.90 -14.29
N HIS A 148 4.50 1.79 -13.64
CA HIS A 148 3.75 1.29 -12.49
C HIS A 148 4.12 2.06 -11.22
N TYR A 149 3.10 2.53 -10.48
CA TYR A 149 3.29 3.44 -9.36
C TYR A 149 4.26 2.90 -8.28
N SER A 150 4.26 1.59 -8.02
CA SER A 150 5.08 1.00 -6.94
C SER A 150 6.57 0.94 -7.26
N THR A 151 6.94 1.01 -8.54
CA THR A 151 8.34 0.96 -9.00
C THR A 151 8.81 2.31 -9.54
N ARG A 152 7.92 3.32 -9.55
CA ARG A 152 8.19 4.65 -10.11
C ARG A 152 9.26 5.37 -9.28
N ALA A 153 10.36 5.73 -9.91
CA ALA A 153 11.36 6.62 -9.32
C ALA A 153 10.75 8.00 -9.03
N ASP A 154 11.16 8.61 -7.91
CA ASP A 154 10.73 9.94 -7.47
C ASP A 154 9.20 10.09 -7.37
N ALA A 155 8.50 9.04 -6.93
CA ALA A 155 7.04 9.03 -6.91
C ALA A 155 6.45 10.22 -6.13
N LEU A 156 7.07 10.59 -5.00
CA LEU A 156 6.68 11.75 -4.18
C LEU A 156 6.79 13.06 -4.97
N ASP A 157 7.96 13.35 -5.54
CA ASP A 157 8.21 14.58 -6.28
C ASP A 157 7.40 14.67 -7.57
N LYS A 158 7.25 13.55 -8.30
CA LYS A 158 6.40 13.48 -9.49
C LYS A 158 4.93 13.72 -9.13
N CYS A 159 4.42 13.09 -8.07
CA CYS A 159 3.05 13.30 -7.62
C CYS A 159 2.82 14.76 -7.19
N TYR A 160 3.74 15.34 -6.42
CA TYR A 160 3.72 16.75 -6.07
C TYR A 160 3.71 17.66 -7.30
N ALA A 161 4.61 17.45 -8.26
CA ALA A 161 4.74 18.29 -9.45
C ALA A 161 3.47 18.26 -10.32
N VAL A 162 2.81 17.11 -10.40
CA VAL A 162 1.53 16.94 -11.10
C VAL A 162 0.38 17.59 -10.33
N ALA A 163 0.29 17.35 -9.03
CA ALA A 163 -0.70 17.99 -8.17
C ALA A 163 -0.61 19.51 -8.25
N ARG A 164 0.62 20.05 -8.20
CA ARG A 164 0.89 21.49 -8.36
C ARG A 164 0.41 22.02 -9.70
N SER A 165 0.77 21.37 -10.81
CA SER A 165 0.38 21.84 -12.14
C SER A 165 -1.12 21.79 -12.39
N LEU A 166 -1.83 20.91 -11.67
CA LEU A 166 -3.28 20.77 -11.75
C LEU A 166 -4.01 21.66 -10.73
N GLY A 167 -3.28 22.49 -9.96
CA GLY A 167 -3.87 23.39 -8.96
C GLY A 167 -4.55 22.67 -7.80
N MET A 168 -4.05 21.49 -7.42
CA MET A 168 -4.56 20.76 -6.26
C MET A 168 -4.18 21.50 -4.98
N GLU A 169 -5.03 21.44 -3.97
CA GLU A 169 -4.74 21.98 -2.62
C GLU A 169 -4.10 20.91 -1.73
N VAL A 170 -4.49 19.65 -1.94
CA VAL A 170 -3.91 18.48 -1.27
C VAL A 170 -3.53 17.43 -2.29
N PHE A 171 -2.46 16.70 -1.99
CA PHE A 171 -2.09 15.48 -2.71
C PHE A 171 -1.75 14.37 -1.73
N ALA A 172 -1.75 13.13 -2.22
CA ALA A 172 -1.42 12.00 -1.39
C ALA A 172 -0.77 10.89 -2.19
N LEU A 173 0.09 10.13 -1.51
CA LEU A 173 0.64 8.89 -2.03
C LEU A 173 0.07 7.69 -1.27
N GLN A 174 -0.14 6.59 -1.97
CA GLN A 174 -0.58 5.32 -1.39
C GLN A 174 0.27 4.17 -1.91
N ASN A 175 0.51 3.18 -1.05
CA ASN A 175 1.12 1.90 -1.40
C ASN A 175 2.44 2.00 -2.20
N GLY A 176 3.31 2.96 -1.86
CA GLY A 176 4.64 3.09 -2.46
C GLY A 176 4.69 3.94 -3.74
N GLY A 177 3.62 4.69 -4.06
CA GLY A 177 3.70 5.69 -5.14
C GLY A 177 2.41 6.06 -5.85
N TRP A 178 1.28 5.41 -5.56
CA TRP A 178 0.00 5.71 -6.22
C TRP A 178 -0.43 7.12 -5.88
N CYS A 179 -0.63 7.96 -6.89
CA CYS A 179 -0.84 9.39 -6.73
C CYS A 179 -2.31 9.80 -6.72
N ALA A 180 -2.67 10.63 -5.75
CA ALA A 180 -3.99 11.21 -5.54
C ALA A 180 -3.89 12.73 -5.35
N GLY A 181 -4.96 13.45 -5.63
CA GLY A 181 -5.03 14.89 -5.35
C GLY A 181 -6.42 15.47 -5.53
N SER A 182 -6.67 16.57 -4.83
CA SER A 182 -7.93 17.29 -4.89
C SER A 182 -7.69 18.79 -4.71
N SER A 183 -8.44 19.59 -5.46
CA SER A 183 -8.61 21.03 -5.26
C SER A 183 -9.94 21.36 -4.56
N ASP A 184 -10.73 20.35 -4.19
CA ASP A 184 -11.99 20.55 -3.46
C ASP A 184 -11.71 20.72 -1.97
N GLU A 185 -12.01 21.91 -1.43
CA GLU A 185 -11.94 22.23 0.00
C GLU A 185 -12.76 21.26 0.88
N LYS A 186 -13.78 20.61 0.31
CA LYS A 186 -14.64 19.63 1.01
C LYS A 186 -14.05 18.22 1.04
N VAL A 187 -12.87 18.01 0.46
CA VAL A 187 -12.23 16.69 0.46
C VAL A 187 -11.91 16.25 1.89
N ASP A 188 -12.61 15.23 2.37
CA ASP A 188 -12.35 14.66 3.68
C ASP A 188 -11.42 13.45 3.56
N PHE A 189 -10.12 13.73 3.54
CA PHE A 189 -9.08 12.70 3.57
C PHE A 189 -9.01 11.94 4.90
N ARG A 190 -9.67 12.43 5.95
CA ARG A 190 -9.66 11.85 7.31
C ARG A 190 -10.84 10.93 7.56
N LYS A 191 -11.81 10.84 6.64
CA LYS A 191 -13.09 10.15 6.82
C LYS A 191 -13.01 8.68 7.27
N TYR A 192 -11.90 7.99 7.01
CA TYR A 192 -11.68 6.59 7.43
C TYR A 192 -10.82 6.45 8.69
N GLY A 193 -10.35 7.56 9.25
CA GLY A 193 -9.53 7.62 10.45
C GLY A 193 -8.02 7.48 10.19
N PRO A 194 -7.20 7.67 11.24
CA PRO A 194 -5.75 7.61 11.15
C PRO A 194 -5.26 6.19 10.87
N SER A 195 -4.11 6.08 10.21
CA SER A 195 -3.42 4.81 9.96
C SER A 195 -1.97 4.88 10.45
N THR A 196 -1.41 3.72 10.80
CA THR A 196 0.01 3.54 11.12
C THR A 196 0.75 2.73 10.04
N ARG A 197 0.08 2.42 8.93
CA ARG A 197 0.61 1.55 7.87
C ARG A 197 1.37 2.30 6.76
N CYS A 198 1.49 3.63 6.82
CA CYS A 198 2.30 4.36 5.84
C CYS A 198 3.79 4.08 6.07
N TYR A 199 4.52 3.95 4.98
CA TYR A 199 5.97 3.82 5.01
C TYR A 199 6.61 5.15 5.42
N SER A 200 7.82 5.09 5.99
CA SER A 200 8.54 6.26 6.48
C SER A 200 9.03 7.19 5.35
N ASN A 201 9.04 6.73 4.11
CA ASN A 201 9.47 7.49 2.94
C ASN A 201 8.39 8.44 2.39
N GLY A 202 7.20 8.48 3.00
CA GLY A 202 6.13 9.40 2.57
C GLY A 202 5.31 8.93 1.37
N GLU A 203 5.55 7.73 0.86
CA GLU A 203 4.85 7.21 -0.33
C GLU A 203 3.54 6.46 0.00
N GLY A 204 3.01 6.68 1.20
CA GLY A 204 1.85 5.98 1.74
C GLY A 204 2.15 4.53 2.09
N GLY A 205 1.10 3.71 2.17
CA GLY A 205 1.19 2.28 2.47
C GLY A 205 -0.05 1.53 2.00
N PRO A 206 -0.17 0.22 2.31
CA PRO A 206 -1.30 -0.58 1.88
C PRO A 206 -2.60 -0.03 2.47
N TRP A 207 -3.53 0.37 1.60
CA TRP A 207 -4.79 1.02 1.98
C TRP A 207 -4.61 2.20 2.94
N SER A 208 -3.47 2.90 2.84
CA SER A 208 -3.13 4.02 3.71
C SER A 208 -2.45 5.10 2.89
N SER A 209 -3.01 6.30 2.92
CA SER A 209 -2.52 7.43 2.17
C SER A 209 -1.70 8.33 3.09
N HIS A 210 -0.47 8.65 2.68
CA HIS A 210 0.28 9.75 3.29
C HIS A 210 -0.16 11.02 2.57
N VAL A 211 -0.76 11.94 3.31
CA VAL A 211 -1.40 13.14 2.76
C VAL A 211 -0.53 14.36 2.97
N TYR A 212 -0.52 15.25 1.99
CA TYR A 212 0.26 16.47 1.97
C TYR A 212 -0.63 17.66 1.58
N GLU A 213 -0.42 18.77 2.28
CA GLU A 213 -0.98 20.07 1.95
C GLU A 213 0.02 20.85 1.10
N MET A 214 -0.47 21.47 0.03
CA MET A 214 0.35 22.35 -0.79
C MET A 214 0.66 23.64 -0.03
N LYS A 215 1.94 24.04 -0.03
CA LYS A 215 2.37 25.33 0.52
C LYS A 215 2.65 26.28 -0.64
N GLY A 216 2.20 27.52 -0.51
CA GLY A 216 2.22 28.48 -1.58
C GLY A 216 3.46 29.37 -1.56
N SER A 217 4.04 29.58 -2.73
CA SER A 217 4.48 30.93 -3.12
C SER A 217 3.45 31.42 -4.15
N PHE A 218 2.43 32.13 -3.67
CA PHE A 218 1.44 32.79 -4.51
C PHE A 218 2.11 34.02 -5.13
N VAL A 219 2.85 33.85 -6.24
CA VAL A 219 3.36 35.01 -6.99
C VAL A 219 2.25 35.49 -7.92
N PHE A 220 1.43 36.41 -7.40
CA PHE A 220 0.52 37.22 -8.19
C PHE A 220 1.37 38.06 -9.17
N PHE A 221 1.59 37.58 -10.39
CA PHE A 221 1.86 38.52 -11.49
C PHE A 221 0.51 39.09 -11.91
N SER A 222 0.09 40.15 -11.21
CA SER A 222 -0.91 41.05 -11.75
C SER A 222 -0.27 41.74 -12.95
N THR A 223 -0.64 41.34 -14.15
CA THR A 223 -0.35 42.13 -15.34
C THR A 223 -1.09 43.47 -15.24
N ALA A 224 -0.39 44.51 -15.68
CA ALA A 224 -0.71 45.94 -15.58
C ALA A 224 -2.09 46.35 -16.13
#